data_AF-A0A1Y4QJD0-F1
#
_entry.id   AF-A0A1Y4QJD0-F1
#
_cell.length_a   1.000
_cell.length_b   1.000
_cell.length_c   1.000
_cell.angle_alpha   90.00
_cell.angle_beta   90.00
_cell.angle_gamma   90.00
#
_symmetry.space_group_name_H-M   'P 1'
#
loop_
_entity.id
_entity.type
_entity.pdbx_description
1 polymer ?
#
loop_
_entity_poly.entity_id
_entity_poly.type
_entity_poly.pdbx_seq_one_letter_code
_entity_poly.pdbx_strand_id
1 'polypeptide(L)'
;MKHDLNIWKKLYDVANQWKISKPWQKIWSNEWVKIDLPDDNYYCSIMGKMGDCIGLSIYQGNDGLKDLESLLIEQVDSSVTNYIMHDQTCLVFYLGDRVEVPKQQKEIIKELGLKYRGNGNWPYFLSYKKRFIPDHINDSQAQILVQVMQQLLEITDLYDKKEIDVKFDKDEMINAYQKDNQWYYEPIIIPQLDKFISVELSDENEKQKIINQHHNNNNLIMDFVYLNTPIDDKNYDRPVNPLLFIVLDETSQMIIYNHMLSPEEDEIEVVLFFLCSYILEDGIPQTIFIRNPSIWCAIKNLCECCKIHLQFTPLPMIDYIVNDMKSMF
;
A
#
# COMPACT_ATOMS: atom_id res chain seq x y z
N MET A 1 12.78 17.27 -17.43
CA MET A 1 12.70 16.53 -18.71
C MET A 1 11.38 16.91 -19.37
N LYS A 2 11.31 17.04 -20.70
CA LYS A 2 10.04 17.41 -21.37
C LYS A 2 9.19 16.16 -21.53
N HIS A 3 7.95 16.18 -21.04
CA HIS A 3 7.00 15.07 -21.17
C HIS A 3 6.60 14.80 -22.62
N ASP A 4 6.31 13.54 -22.96
CA ASP A 4 5.70 13.17 -24.25
C ASP A 4 4.22 13.56 -24.27
N LEU A 5 3.95 14.76 -24.77
CA LEU A 5 2.59 15.31 -24.89
C LEU A 5 1.63 14.41 -25.69
N ASN A 6 2.10 13.51 -26.56
CA ASN A 6 1.21 12.60 -27.27
C ASN A 6 0.65 11.51 -26.34
N ILE A 7 1.47 10.96 -25.45
CA ILE A 7 1.04 9.98 -24.44
C ILE A 7 0.09 10.65 -23.45
N TRP A 8 0.45 11.83 -22.95
CA TRP A 8 -0.39 12.59 -22.04
C TRP A 8 -1.73 12.99 -22.64
N LYS A 9 -1.75 13.38 -23.92
CA LYS A 9 -3.01 13.62 -24.63
C LYS A 9 -3.91 12.38 -24.64
N LYS A 10 -3.36 11.21 -24.98
CA LYS A 10 -4.11 9.94 -24.93
C LYS A 10 -4.62 9.63 -23.53
N LEU A 11 -3.79 9.85 -22.50
CA LEU A 11 -4.18 9.61 -21.11
C LEU A 11 -5.37 10.48 -20.69
N TYR A 12 -5.33 11.78 -21.00
CA TYR A 12 -6.45 12.67 -20.72
C TYR A 12 -7.68 12.36 -21.58
N ASP A 13 -7.51 11.95 -22.84
CA ASP A 13 -8.62 11.52 -23.70
C ASP A 13 -9.34 10.29 -23.10
N VAL A 14 -8.60 9.29 -22.63
CA VAL A 14 -9.14 8.10 -21.97
C VAL A 14 -9.77 8.44 -20.62
N ALA A 15 -9.16 9.33 -19.82
CA ALA A 15 -9.76 9.81 -18.58
C ALA A 15 -11.08 10.58 -18.84
N ASN A 16 -11.18 11.33 -19.93
CA ASN A 16 -12.43 11.98 -20.33
C ASN A 16 -13.50 10.95 -20.72
N GLN A 17 -13.14 9.87 -21.42
CA GLN A 17 -14.06 8.77 -21.70
C GLN A 17 -14.52 8.07 -20.41
N TRP A 18 -13.60 7.84 -19.46
CA TRP A 18 -13.90 7.33 -18.12
C TRP A 18 -14.96 8.16 -17.40
N LYS A 19 -14.85 9.50 -17.44
CA LYS A 19 -15.85 10.39 -16.87
C LYS A 19 -17.25 10.24 -17.49
N ILE A 20 -17.30 9.91 -18.78
CA ILE A 20 -18.55 9.77 -19.54
C ILE A 20 -19.18 8.40 -19.27
N SER A 21 -18.40 7.32 -19.34
CA SER A 21 -18.88 5.93 -19.17
C SER A 21 -19.16 5.55 -17.72
N LYS A 22 -18.54 6.26 -16.77
CA LYS A 22 -18.68 6.06 -15.33
C LYS A 22 -18.50 4.62 -14.85
N PRO A 23 -17.35 3.97 -15.09
CA PRO A 23 -17.14 2.56 -14.74
C PRO A 23 -17.39 2.25 -13.26
N TRP A 24 -17.12 3.21 -12.38
CA TRP A 24 -17.35 3.12 -10.94
C TRP A 24 -18.81 2.94 -10.54
N GLN A 25 -19.78 3.24 -11.41
CA GLN A 25 -21.19 2.96 -11.13
C GLN A 25 -21.52 1.47 -11.35
N LYS A 26 -20.73 0.77 -12.17
CA LYS A 26 -20.96 -0.61 -12.58
C LYS A 26 -20.29 -1.60 -11.63
N ILE A 27 -19.04 -1.35 -11.28
CA ILE A 27 -18.18 -2.25 -10.48
C ILE A 27 -17.88 -1.62 -9.10
N TRP A 28 -17.81 -2.43 -8.04
CA TRP A 28 -17.40 -2.03 -6.69
C TRP A 28 -15.87 -2.09 -6.51
N SER A 29 -15.32 -1.41 -5.49
CA SER A 29 -13.87 -1.36 -5.26
C SER A 29 -13.23 -2.69 -4.87
N ASN A 30 -14.02 -3.64 -4.36
CA ASN A 30 -13.59 -5.01 -4.06
C ASN A 30 -13.88 -6.00 -5.20
N GLU A 31 -14.45 -5.54 -6.32
CA GLU A 31 -14.71 -6.35 -7.52
C GLU A 31 -13.56 -6.11 -8.51
N TRP A 32 -12.50 -6.91 -8.40
CA TRP A 32 -11.25 -6.64 -9.10
C TRP A 32 -11.23 -7.13 -10.55
N VAL A 33 -10.32 -6.54 -11.32
CA VAL A 33 -10.02 -6.94 -12.69
C VAL A 33 -8.51 -7.11 -12.85
N LYS A 34 -8.08 -8.27 -13.33
CA LYS A 34 -6.70 -8.53 -13.75
C LYS A 34 -6.57 -8.31 -15.26
N ILE A 35 -5.58 -7.53 -15.67
CA ILE A 35 -5.25 -7.28 -17.08
C ILE A 35 -3.82 -7.70 -17.35
N ASP A 36 -3.64 -8.65 -18.27
CA ASP A 36 -2.34 -9.08 -18.77
C ASP A 36 -1.95 -8.22 -19.99
N LEU A 37 -0.94 -7.40 -19.81
CA LEU A 37 -0.25 -6.69 -20.89
C LEU A 37 1.02 -7.49 -21.29
N PRO A 38 1.64 -7.21 -22.46
CA PRO A 38 2.81 -7.96 -22.91
C PRO A 38 3.99 -7.97 -21.92
N ASP A 39 4.15 -6.91 -21.15
CA ASP A 39 5.28 -6.75 -20.23
C ASP A 39 4.99 -7.25 -18.80
N ASP A 40 3.74 -7.17 -18.34
CA ASP A 40 3.34 -7.57 -16.99
C ASP A 40 1.80 -7.68 -16.83
N ASN A 41 1.35 -8.13 -15.67
CA ASN A 41 -0.05 -8.18 -15.26
C ASN A 41 -0.38 -7.11 -14.22
N TYR A 42 -1.62 -6.64 -14.26
CA TYR A 42 -2.09 -5.53 -13.45
C TYR A 42 -3.43 -5.83 -12.81
N TYR A 43 -3.51 -5.70 -11.49
CA TYR A 43 -4.73 -5.84 -10.70
C TYR A 43 -5.36 -4.46 -10.49
N CYS A 44 -6.64 -4.34 -10.81
CA CYS A 44 -7.33 -3.06 -10.87
C CYS A 44 -8.48 -3.02 -9.87
N SER A 45 -8.52 -1.96 -9.07
CA SER A 45 -9.66 -1.64 -8.20
C SER A 45 -10.28 -0.31 -8.64
N ILE A 46 -11.56 -0.36 -9.02
CA ILE A 46 -12.32 0.81 -9.46
C ILE A 46 -13.06 1.42 -8.26
N MET A 47 -12.75 2.66 -7.92
CA MET A 47 -13.27 3.34 -6.74
C MET A 47 -14.37 4.35 -7.09
N GLY A 48 -15.29 4.57 -6.14
CA GLY A 48 -16.23 5.68 -6.21
C GLY A 48 -17.69 5.34 -6.47
N LYS A 49 -18.12 4.09 -6.28
CA LYS A 49 -19.53 3.70 -6.49
C LYS A 49 -20.51 4.51 -5.65
N MET A 50 -20.12 4.91 -4.44
CA MET A 50 -20.92 5.76 -3.54
C MET A 50 -20.80 7.27 -3.82
N GLY A 51 -20.02 7.67 -4.83
CA GLY A 51 -19.84 9.07 -5.22
C GLY A 51 -18.64 9.75 -4.57
N ASP A 52 -18.02 9.14 -3.56
CA ASP A 52 -16.81 9.63 -2.90
C ASP A 52 -15.56 8.95 -3.46
N CYS A 53 -14.43 9.67 -3.54
CA CYS A 53 -13.14 9.13 -3.98
C CYS A 53 -13.22 8.39 -5.34
N ILE A 54 -13.77 9.05 -6.37
CA ILE A 54 -13.87 8.45 -7.71
C ILE A 54 -12.47 8.30 -8.31
N GLY A 55 -12.11 7.07 -8.66
CA GLY A 55 -10.79 6.78 -9.16
C GLY A 55 -10.57 5.33 -9.60
N LEU A 56 -9.32 5.02 -9.85
CA LEU A 56 -8.81 3.69 -10.23
C LEU A 56 -7.42 3.54 -9.62
N SER A 57 -7.19 2.46 -8.89
CA SER A 57 -5.84 2.04 -8.47
C SER A 57 -5.43 0.78 -9.25
N ILE A 58 -4.21 0.78 -9.77
CA ILE A 58 -3.61 -0.30 -10.55
C ILE A 58 -2.36 -0.79 -9.84
N TYR A 59 -2.32 -2.08 -9.56
CA TYR A 59 -1.25 -2.77 -8.83
C TYR A 59 -0.54 -3.74 -9.76
N GLN A 60 0.78 -3.67 -9.82
CA GLN A 60 1.58 -4.45 -10.76
C GLN A 60 2.01 -5.79 -10.14
N GLY A 61 1.74 -6.89 -10.84
CA GLY A 61 2.24 -8.22 -10.50
C GLY A 61 1.79 -8.74 -9.12
N ASN A 62 2.46 -9.79 -8.67
CA ASN A 62 2.14 -10.48 -7.42
C ASN A 62 2.34 -9.61 -6.18
N ASP A 63 3.37 -8.74 -6.16
CA ASP A 63 3.59 -7.84 -5.02
C ASP A 63 2.50 -6.76 -4.96
N GLY A 64 2.04 -6.29 -6.12
CA GLY A 64 0.88 -5.43 -6.20
C GLY A 64 -0.41 -6.11 -5.71
N LEU A 65 -0.61 -7.39 -6.02
CA LEU A 65 -1.77 -8.15 -5.50
C LEU A 65 -1.70 -8.28 -3.97
N LYS A 66 -0.53 -8.58 -3.39
CA LYS A 66 -0.34 -8.59 -1.93
C LYS A 66 -0.71 -7.25 -1.29
N ASP A 67 -0.28 -6.14 -1.90
CA ASP A 67 -0.65 -4.80 -1.44
C ASP A 67 -2.18 -4.61 -1.49
N LEU A 68 -2.82 -4.97 -2.60
CA LEU A 68 -4.27 -4.84 -2.79
C LEU A 68 -5.07 -5.73 -1.81
N GLU A 69 -4.68 -6.98 -1.62
CA GLU A 69 -5.30 -7.90 -0.65
C GLU A 69 -5.15 -7.39 0.79
N SER A 70 -4.01 -6.79 1.13
CA SER A 70 -3.79 -6.25 2.48
C SER A 70 -4.78 -5.14 2.87
N LEU A 71 -5.37 -4.44 1.89
CA LEU A 71 -6.38 -3.41 2.12
C LEU A 71 -7.74 -3.98 2.54
N LEU A 72 -7.99 -5.27 2.33
CA LEU A 72 -9.23 -5.95 2.74
C LEU A 72 -9.17 -6.51 4.16
N ILE A 73 -7.99 -6.59 4.76
CA ILE A 73 -7.80 -7.18 6.09
C ILE A 73 -8.48 -6.27 7.12
N GLU A 74 -9.33 -6.86 7.98
CA GLU A 74 -9.93 -6.16 9.11
C GLU A 74 -8.84 -5.75 10.11
N GLN A 75 -8.71 -4.45 10.33
CA GLN A 75 -7.64 -3.89 11.16
C GLN A 75 -8.09 -3.68 12.60
N VAL A 76 -7.16 -3.85 13.53
CA VAL A 76 -7.37 -3.66 14.98
C VAL A 76 -7.74 -2.21 15.29
N ASP A 77 -7.15 -1.26 14.57
CA ASP A 77 -7.48 0.17 14.65
C ASP A 77 -7.15 0.93 13.34
N SER A 78 -7.50 2.23 13.32
CA SER A 78 -7.25 3.11 12.18
C SER A 78 -5.76 3.41 11.94
N SER A 79 -4.89 3.27 12.94
CA SER A 79 -3.45 3.50 12.78
C SER A 79 -2.82 2.41 11.93
N VAL A 80 -3.26 1.15 12.08
CA VAL A 80 -2.84 0.07 11.18
C VAL A 80 -3.38 0.27 9.77
N THR A 81 -4.63 0.75 9.63
CA THR A 81 -5.19 1.13 8.32
C THR A 81 -4.33 2.20 7.64
N ASN A 82 -3.94 3.26 8.36
CA ASN A 82 -3.06 4.29 7.84
C ASN A 82 -1.69 3.73 7.43
N TYR A 83 -1.13 2.83 8.23
CA TYR A 83 0.12 2.15 7.89
C TYR A 83 0.02 1.43 6.54
N ILE A 84 -0.98 0.56 6.36
CA ILE A 84 -1.15 -0.20 5.10
C ILE A 84 -1.41 0.74 3.91
N MET A 85 -2.21 1.80 4.10
CA MET A 85 -2.50 2.77 3.05
C MET A 85 -1.24 3.52 2.56
N HIS A 86 -0.28 3.78 3.45
CA HIS A 86 1.00 4.39 3.10
C HIS A 86 2.08 3.38 2.68
N ASP A 87 1.83 2.08 2.90
CA ASP A 87 2.76 0.98 2.62
C ASP A 87 2.42 0.22 1.33
N GLN A 88 1.98 0.92 0.28
CA GLN A 88 1.59 0.30 -0.99
C GLN A 88 2.34 0.88 -2.19
N THR A 89 2.47 0.08 -3.25
CA THR A 89 3.02 0.51 -4.53
C THR A 89 1.98 0.31 -5.64
N CYS A 90 1.43 1.41 -6.14
CA CYS A 90 0.39 1.39 -7.18
C CYS A 90 0.39 2.67 -8.02
N LEU A 91 -0.26 2.61 -9.18
CA LEU A 91 -0.61 3.79 -9.96
C LEU A 91 -2.06 4.13 -9.71
N VAL A 92 -2.35 5.41 -9.49
CA VAL A 92 -3.70 5.85 -9.16
C VAL A 92 -4.14 6.94 -10.10
N PHE A 93 -5.36 6.82 -10.59
CA PHE A 93 -6.12 7.86 -11.25
C PHE A 93 -7.24 8.33 -10.31
N TYR A 94 -7.43 9.64 -10.21
CA TYR A 94 -8.50 10.25 -9.43
C TYR A 94 -9.25 11.30 -10.24
N LEU A 95 -10.53 11.47 -9.91
CA LEU A 95 -11.34 12.62 -10.27
C LEU A 95 -11.59 13.47 -9.03
N GLY A 96 -10.82 14.55 -8.88
CA GLY A 96 -10.90 15.42 -7.71
C GLY A 96 -10.98 16.89 -8.07
N ASP A 97 -10.50 17.71 -7.15
CA ASP A 97 -10.49 19.15 -7.22
C ASP A 97 -9.19 19.67 -7.84
N ARG A 98 -9.27 20.90 -8.35
CA ARG A 98 -8.11 21.59 -8.94
C ARG A 98 -6.94 21.66 -7.97
N VAL A 99 -7.19 21.82 -6.67
CA VAL A 99 -6.15 21.95 -5.64
C VAL A 99 -5.30 20.68 -5.56
N GLU A 100 -5.92 19.51 -5.68
CA GLU A 100 -5.29 18.19 -5.55
C GLU A 100 -4.40 17.83 -6.75
N VAL A 101 -4.68 18.38 -7.94
CA VAL A 101 -3.89 18.06 -9.15
C VAL A 101 -2.42 18.51 -8.99
N PRO A 102 -1.43 17.64 -9.22
CA PRO A 102 -0.02 18.00 -9.19
C PRO A 102 0.31 19.19 -10.10
N LYS A 103 1.30 20.01 -9.71
CA LYS A 103 1.67 21.22 -10.46
C LYS A 103 2.09 20.88 -11.90
N GLN A 104 2.86 19.81 -12.07
CA GLN A 104 3.32 19.30 -13.36
C GLN A 104 2.12 18.94 -14.27
N GLN A 105 1.10 18.27 -13.73
CA GLN A 105 -0.12 17.95 -14.48
C GLN A 105 -0.94 19.18 -14.84
N LYS A 106 -1.02 20.17 -13.95
CA LYS A 106 -1.68 21.47 -14.27
C LYS A 106 -1.00 22.15 -15.47
N GLU A 107 0.32 22.05 -15.58
CA GLU A 107 1.09 22.57 -16.72
C GLU A 107 0.80 21.78 -18.00
N ILE A 108 0.82 20.44 -17.96
CA ILE A 108 0.49 19.57 -19.09
C ILE A 108 -0.95 19.83 -19.59
N ILE A 109 -1.94 19.90 -18.68
CA ILE A 109 -3.34 20.23 -19.00
C ILE A 109 -3.42 21.55 -19.78
N LYS A 110 -2.67 22.56 -19.34
CA LYS A 110 -2.62 23.87 -19.99
C LYS A 110 -1.96 23.79 -21.37
N GLU A 111 -0.84 23.08 -21.51
CA GLU A 111 -0.14 22.89 -22.79
C GLU A 111 -1.00 22.16 -23.82
N LEU A 112 -1.79 21.18 -23.38
CA LEU A 112 -2.74 20.46 -24.23
C LEU A 112 -4.01 21.26 -24.56
N GLY A 113 -4.19 22.45 -23.99
CA GLY A 113 -5.38 23.29 -24.19
C GLY A 113 -6.65 22.74 -23.54
N LEU A 114 -6.52 21.80 -22.61
CA LEU A 114 -7.63 21.16 -21.91
C LEU A 114 -8.22 22.09 -20.83
N LYS A 115 -9.52 21.93 -20.56
CA LYS A 115 -10.24 22.77 -19.59
C LYS A 115 -11.16 21.92 -18.74
N TYR A 116 -10.95 21.98 -17.43
CA TYR A 116 -11.79 21.34 -16.42
C TYR A 116 -12.45 22.40 -15.54
N ARG A 117 -13.68 22.15 -15.09
CA ARG A 117 -14.48 23.06 -14.26
C ARG A 117 -15.29 22.24 -13.25
N GLY A 118 -15.59 22.86 -12.11
CA GLY A 118 -16.31 22.24 -11.01
C GLY A 118 -15.41 21.39 -10.11
N ASN A 119 -15.92 21.08 -8.93
CA ASN A 119 -15.30 20.17 -7.99
C ASN A 119 -15.45 18.72 -8.46
N GLY A 120 -14.53 17.84 -8.09
CA GLY A 120 -14.52 16.41 -8.46
C GLY A 120 -14.40 16.15 -9.97
N ASN A 121 -13.93 17.12 -10.75
CA ASN A 121 -13.93 17.08 -12.21
C ASN A 121 -12.54 17.10 -12.84
N TRP A 122 -11.51 17.24 -12.03
CA TRP A 122 -10.13 17.33 -12.48
C TRP A 122 -9.49 15.94 -12.46
N PRO A 123 -9.17 15.35 -13.63
CA PRO A 123 -8.41 14.11 -13.68
C PRO A 123 -6.96 14.37 -13.26
N TYR A 124 -6.46 13.58 -12.32
CA TYR A 124 -5.06 13.58 -11.94
C TYR A 124 -4.57 12.18 -11.63
N PHE A 125 -3.26 12.02 -11.69
CA PHE A 125 -2.60 10.71 -11.61
C PHE A 125 -1.42 10.73 -10.66
N LEU A 126 -1.30 9.71 -9.83
CA LEU A 126 -0.25 9.59 -8.83
C LEU A 126 0.44 8.22 -8.92
N SER A 127 1.73 8.22 -8.60
CA SER A 127 2.53 7.02 -8.36
C SER A 127 2.74 6.90 -6.86
N TYR A 128 2.13 5.88 -6.28
CA TYR A 128 2.38 5.45 -4.91
C TYR A 128 3.58 4.51 -4.93
N LYS A 129 4.44 4.66 -3.94
CA LYS A 129 5.62 3.81 -3.76
C LYS A 129 5.84 3.67 -2.25
N LYS A 130 5.96 2.43 -1.77
CA LYS A 130 6.28 2.13 -0.37
C LYS A 130 7.45 3.01 0.10
N ARG A 131 7.37 3.59 1.30
CA ARG A 131 8.36 4.53 1.90
C ARG A 131 8.48 5.91 1.28
N PHE A 132 7.64 6.27 0.31
CA PHE A 132 7.66 7.60 -0.30
C PHE A 132 6.29 8.26 -0.24
N ILE A 133 6.29 9.58 -0.32
CA ILE A 133 5.06 10.36 -0.51
C ILE A 133 4.57 10.12 -1.95
N PRO A 134 3.25 9.96 -2.18
CA PRO A 134 2.71 9.84 -3.53
C PRO A 134 3.15 11.01 -4.40
N ASP A 135 3.64 10.70 -5.61
CA ASP A 135 4.22 11.69 -6.51
C ASP A 135 3.55 11.64 -7.89
N HIS A 136 3.82 12.64 -8.71
CA HIS A 136 3.42 12.68 -10.11
C HIS A 136 3.98 11.49 -10.90
N ILE A 137 3.18 10.94 -11.82
CA ILE A 137 3.61 9.84 -12.70
C ILE A 137 4.56 10.31 -13.81
N ASN A 138 5.39 9.40 -14.31
CA ASN A 138 6.21 9.61 -15.51
C ASN A 138 5.51 9.13 -16.80
N ASP A 139 6.15 9.33 -17.97
CA ASP A 139 5.58 9.00 -19.27
C ASP A 139 5.35 7.49 -19.49
N SER A 140 6.20 6.63 -18.91
CA SER A 140 6.03 5.17 -18.96
C SER A 140 4.81 4.72 -18.13
N GLN A 141 4.66 5.28 -16.94
CA GLN A 141 3.48 5.05 -16.08
C GLN A 141 2.20 5.61 -16.73
N ALA A 142 2.28 6.74 -17.43
CA ALA A 142 1.17 7.28 -18.21
C ALA A 142 0.74 6.34 -19.34
N GLN A 143 1.69 5.71 -20.03
CA GLN A 143 1.42 4.73 -21.08
C GLN A 143 0.73 3.46 -20.52
N ILE A 144 1.14 2.98 -19.34
CA ILE A 144 0.47 1.87 -18.64
C ILE A 144 -0.98 2.24 -18.30
N LEU A 145 -1.20 3.40 -17.69
CA LEU A 145 -2.54 3.89 -17.36
C LEU A 145 -3.43 4.01 -18.60
N VAL A 146 -2.91 4.49 -19.74
CA VAL A 146 -3.65 4.53 -21.01
C VAL A 146 -4.15 3.13 -21.40
N GLN A 147 -3.25 2.14 -21.43
CA GLN A 147 -3.58 0.79 -21.87
C GLN A 147 -4.59 0.13 -20.93
N VAL A 148 -4.34 0.19 -19.62
CA VAL A 148 -5.21 -0.41 -18.60
C VAL A 148 -6.58 0.27 -18.59
N MET A 149 -6.64 1.60 -18.56
CA MET A 149 -7.93 2.32 -18.53
C MET A 149 -8.75 2.09 -19.79
N GLN A 150 -8.13 2.02 -20.98
CA GLN A 150 -8.83 1.67 -22.23
C GLN A 150 -9.46 0.28 -22.13
N GLN A 151 -8.71 -0.68 -21.61
CA GLN A 151 -9.19 -2.05 -21.48
C GLN A 151 -10.33 -2.17 -20.46
N LEU A 152 -10.23 -1.45 -19.33
CA LEU A 152 -11.29 -1.40 -18.33
C LEU A 152 -12.58 -0.75 -18.85
N LEU A 153 -12.50 0.23 -19.75
CA LEU A 153 -13.69 0.81 -20.40
C LEU A 153 -14.46 -0.25 -21.21
N GLU A 154 -13.75 -1.12 -21.93
CA GLU A 154 -14.37 -2.23 -22.67
C GLU A 154 -14.92 -3.30 -21.72
N ILE A 155 -14.12 -3.74 -20.75
CA ILE A 155 -14.51 -4.77 -19.78
C ILE A 155 -15.77 -4.37 -19.01
N THR A 156 -15.83 -3.11 -18.56
CA THR A 156 -17.00 -2.61 -17.81
C THR A 156 -18.25 -2.49 -18.69
N ASP A 157 -18.11 -2.29 -20.00
CA ASP A 157 -19.23 -2.35 -20.94
C ASP A 157 -19.71 -3.79 -21.17
N LEU A 158 -18.79 -4.74 -21.37
CA LEU A 158 -19.11 -6.16 -21.53
C LEU A 158 -19.75 -6.76 -20.27
N TYR A 159 -19.24 -6.41 -19.09
CA TYR A 159 -19.80 -6.82 -17.81
C TYR A 159 -21.24 -6.30 -17.63
N ASP A 160 -21.49 -5.03 -17.94
CA ASP A 160 -22.83 -4.41 -17.86
C ASP A 160 -23.84 -5.07 -18.81
N LYS A 161 -23.36 -5.51 -19.98
CA LYS A 161 -24.13 -6.31 -20.95
C LYS A 161 -24.29 -7.78 -20.58
N LYS A 162 -23.67 -8.22 -19.47
CA LYS A 162 -23.64 -9.61 -18.99
C LYS A 162 -22.98 -10.59 -19.97
N GLU A 163 -21.99 -10.10 -20.72
CA GLU A 163 -21.18 -10.92 -21.63
C GLU A 163 -20.00 -11.60 -20.90
N ILE A 164 -19.73 -11.20 -19.65
CA ILE A 164 -18.74 -11.83 -18.76
C ILE A 164 -19.49 -12.38 -17.53
N ASP A 165 -19.50 -13.70 -17.36
CA ASP A 165 -20.14 -14.38 -16.23
C ASP A 165 -19.16 -14.53 -15.06
N VAL A 166 -18.98 -13.47 -14.28
CA VAL A 166 -18.12 -13.42 -13.08
C VAL A 166 -18.95 -13.36 -11.80
N LYS A 167 -18.50 -14.09 -10.77
CA LYS A 167 -19.14 -14.19 -9.45
C LYS A 167 -18.24 -13.62 -8.38
N PHE A 168 -18.26 -12.30 -8.25
CA PHE A 168 -17.48 -11.59 -7.24
C PHE A 168 -17.82 -12.00 -5.79
N ASP A 169 -19.02 -12.54 -5.54
CA ASP A 169 -19.44 -13.10 -4.25
C ASP A 169 -18.78 -14.46 -3.92
N LYS A 170 -17.99 -15.02 -4.84
CA LYS A 170 -17.25 -16.28 -4.71
C LYS A 170 -15.76 -16.12 -4.94
N ASP A 171 -15.22 -14.94 -4.63
CA ASP A 171 -13.82 -14.60 -4.78
C ASP A 171 -13.31 -14.75 -6.23
N GLU A 172 -14.19 -14.58 -7.22
CA GLU A 172 -13.80 -14.47 -8.62
C GLU A 172 -13.45 -13.02 -8.98
N MET A 173 -12.54 -12.85 -9.93
CA MET A 173 -12.26 -11.58 -10.61
C MET A 173 -12.29 -11.78 -12.12
N ILE A 174 -12.43 -10.67 -12.86
CA ILE A 174 -12.33 -10.72 -14.32
C ILE A 174 -10.84 -10.80 -14.71
N ASN A 175 -10.45 -11.81 -15.46
CA ASN A 175 -9.13 -11.92 -16.10
C ASN A 175 -9.24 -11.51 -17.57
N ALA A 176 -8.47 -10.51 -17.97
CA ALA A 176 -8.36 -10.06 -19.34
C ALA A 176 -6.95 -10.34 -19.87
N TYR A 177 -6.84 -11.09 -20.95
CA TYR A 177 -5.55 -11.47 -21.54
C TYR A 177 -5.62 -11.50 -23.06
N GLN A 178 -4.46 -11.42 -23.71
CA GLN A 178 -4.36 -11.48 -25.16
C GLN A 178 -3.88 -12.85 -25.65
N LYS A 179 -4.52 -13.35 -26.71
CA LYS A 179 -4.03 -14.48 -27.51
C LYS A 179 -4.21 -14.14 -28.99
N ASP A 180 -3.15 -14.31 -29.78
CA ASP A 180 -3.16 -14.00 -31.22
C ASP A 180 -3.65 -12.57 -31.54
N ASN A 181 -3.24 -11.58 -30.72
CA ASN A 181 -3.68 -10.17 -30.77
C ASN A 181 -5.19 -9.93 -30.58
N GLN A 182 -5.91 -10.89 -30.00
CA GLN A 182 -7.30 -10.75 -29.60
C GLN A 182 -7.43 -10.81 -28.08
N TRP A 183 -8.30 -9.98 -27.53
CA TRP A 183 -8.62 -9.98 -26.10
C TRP A 183 -9.62 -11.07 -25.76
N TYR A 184 -9.38 -11.73 -24.65
CA TYR A 184 -10.26 -12.72 -24.04
C TYR A 184 -10.54 -12.32 -22.59
N TYR A 185 -11.75 -12.65 -22.14
CA TYR A 185 -12.24 -12.32 -20.81
C TYR A 185 -12.83 -13.57 -20.18
N GLU A 186 -12.36 -13.92 -18.98
CA GLU A 186 -12.88 -15.06 -18.24
C GLU A 186 -12.86 -14.78 -16.73
N PRO A 187 -13.76 -15.38 -15.95
CA PRO A 187 -13.65 -15.37 -14.51
C PRO A 187 -12.49 -16.25 -14.05
N ILE A 188 -11.70 -15.77 -13.09
CA ILE A 188 -10.70 -16.58 -12.37
C ILE A 188 -10.88 -16.40 -10.87
N ILE A 189 -10.45 -17.39 -10.09
CA ILE A 189 -10.35 -17.24 -8.63
C ILE A 189 -9.19 -16.32 -8.30
N ILE A 190 -9.41 -15.40 -7.36
CA ILE A 190 -8.37 -14.51 -6.83
C ILE A 190 -7.30 -15.38 -6.14
N PRO A 191 -6.03 -15.34 -6.61
CA PRO A 191 -4.94 -16.00 -5.91
C PRO A 191 -4.80 -15.40 -4.51
N GLN A 192 -4.71 -16.24 -3.49
CA GLN A 192 -4.50 -15.78 -2.12
C GLN A 192 -3.00 -15.59 -1.89
N LEU A 193 -2.53 -14.33 -1.93
CA LEU A 193 -1.14 -13.97 -1.66
C LEU A 193 -1.05 -13.15 -0.37
N ASP A 194 -0.54 -13.77 0.68
CA ASP A 194 -0.35 -13.07 1.94
C ASP A 194 0.84 -12.10 1.85
N LYS A 195 0.59 -10.82 2.19
CA LYS A 195 1.64 -9.81 2.37
C LYS A 195 2.44 -10.07 3.66
N PHE A 196 1.78 -10.61 4.67
CA PHE A 196 2.25 -10.69 6.04
C PHE A 196 2.66 -12.12 6.38
N ILE A 197 3.75 -12.58 5.75
CA ILE A 197 4.30 -13.92 5.96
C ILE A 197 5.27 -13.90 7.15
N SER A 198 5.01 -14.74 8.14
CA SER A 198 5.91 -14.88 9.31
C SER A 198 7.25 -15.50 8.92
N VAL A 199 8.33 -15.02 9.55
CA VAL A 199 9.68 -15.55 9.36
C VAL A 199 10.13 -16.42 10.54
N GLU A 200 11.16 -17.23 10.29
CA GLU A 200 11.86 -17.99 11.30
C GLU A 200 13.33 -17.56 11.36
N LEU A 201 13.91 -17.55 12.57
CA LEU A 201 15.34 -17.36 12.73
C LEU A 201 16.08 -18.53 12.09
N SER A 202 16.88 -18.24 11.05
CA SER A 202 17.61 -19.26 10.30
C SER A 202 18.85 -19.79 11.01
N ASP A 203 19.51 -18.97 11.85
CA ASP A 203 20.69 -19.40 12.61
C ASP A 203 20.28 -20.10 13.90
N GLU A 204 20.36 -21.43 13.90
CA GLU A 204 20.03 -22.25 15.06
C GLU A 204 20.95 -21.99 16.26
N ASN A 205 22.22 -21.61 16.08
CA ASN A 205 23.10 -21.29 17.20
C ASN A 205 22.70 -19.98 17.88
N GLU A 206 22.37 -18.96 17.10
CA GLU A 206 21.85 -17.69 17.63
C GLU A 206 20.52 -17.89 18.32
N LYS A 207 19.61 -18.63 17.69
CA LYS A 207 18.31 -19.00 18.27
C LYS A 207 18.45 -19.71 19.61
N GLN A 208 19.38 -20.67 19.74
CA GLN A 208 19.64 -21.33 21.02
C GLN A 208 20.22 -20.38 22.07
N LYS A 209 21.08 -19.43 21.70
CA LYS A 209 21.58 -18.42 22.66
C LYS A 209 20.46 -17.54 23.20
N ILE A 210 19.49 -17.19 22.36
CA ILE A 210 18.33 -16.36 22.71
C ILE A 210 17.37 -17.14 23.63
N ILE A 211 16.97 -18.35 23.25
CA ILE A 211 16.01 -19.18 24.02
C ILE A 211 16.54 -19.53 25.41
N ASN A 212 17.87 -19.62 25.58
CA ASN A 212 18.50 -19.93 26.86
C ASN A 212 18.72 -18.71 27.77
N GLN A 213 18.30 -17.51 27.35
CA GLN A 213 18.34 -16.34 28.23
C GLN A 213 17.33 -16.46 29.37
N HIS A 214 17.59 -15.72 30.44
CA HIS A 214 16.69 -15.66 31.59
C HIS A 214 15.43 -14.86 31.23
N HIS A 215 14.29 -15.24 31.81
CA HIS A 215 13.08 -14.43 31.72
C HIS A 215 13.15 -13.23 32.67
N ASN A 216 12.62 -12.10 32.21
CA ASN A 216 12.35 -10.93 33.05
C ASN A 216 10.83 -10.66 33.09
N ASN A 217 10.43 -9.63 33.84
CA ASN A 217 9.02 -9.22 33.99
C ASN A 217 8.68 -7.98 33.16
N ASN A 218 9.55 -7.59 32.22
CA ASN A 218 9.33 -6.39 31.42
C ASN A 218 8.25 -6.67 30.37
N ASN A 219 7.49 -5.63 30.05
CA ASN A 219 6.48 -5.66 29.03
C ASN A 219 6.82 -4.59 27.99
N LEU A 220 6.84 -4.96 26.72
CA LEU A 220 7.23 -4.07 25.63
C LEU A 220 6.02 -3.71 24.78
N ILE A 221 5.98 -2.46 24.30
CA ILE A 221 5.02 -2.02 23.28
C ILE A 221 5.80 -1.68 22.03
N MET A 222 5.49 -2.33 20.90
CA MET A 222 6.21 -2.14 19.64
C MET A 222 5.26 -1.72 18.53
N ASP A 223 5.66 -0.73 17.72
CA ASP A 223 4.87 -0.33 16.56
C ASP A 223 5.73 0.25 15.43
N PHE A 224 5.14 0.22 14.24
CA PHE A 224 5.62 0.92 13.06
C PHE A 224 4.64 2.02 12.69
N VAL A 225 5.15 3.25 12.59
CA VAL A 225 4.30 4.43 12.35
C VAL A 225 4.89 5.30 11.26
N TYR A 226 4.11 5.54 10.20
CA TYR A 226 4.46 6.56 9.23
C TYR A 226 4.27 7.96 9.82
N LEU A 227 5.30 8.79 9.73
CA LEU A 227 5.22 10.15 10.20
C LEU A 227 4.38 11.04 9.28
N ASN A 228 4.24 10.68 8.00
CA ASN A 228 3.53 11.49 7.00
C ASN A 228 4.08 12.92 6.88
N THR A 229 5.38 13.05 7.17
CA THR A 229 6.13 14.30 7.02
C THR A 229 7.09 14.12 5.85
N PRO A 230 6.87 14.78 4.70
CA PRO A 230 7.75 14.64 3.54
C PRO A 230 9.18 15.08 3.90
N ILE A 231 10.16 14.20 3.65
CA ILE A 231 11.58 14.53 3.77
C ILE A 231 12.22 14.55 2.39
N ASP A 232 12.71 15.72 1.99
CA ASP A 232 13.51 15.89 0.77
C ASP A 232 14.95 15.43 1.04
N ASP A 233 15.30 14.25 0.53
CA ASP A 233 16.66 13.71 0.57
C ASP A 233 17.23 13.63 -0.85
N LYS A 234 18.47 14.09 -1.02
CA LYS A 234 19.18 14.19 -2.30
C LYS A 234 19.48 12.83 -2.95
N ASN A 235 19.39 11.75 -2.19
CA ASN A 235 19.59 10.39 -2.70
C ASN A 235 18.36 9.86 -3.46
N TYR A 236 17.21 10.51 -3.32
CA TYR A 236 15.94 10.07 -3.91
C TYR A 236 15.37 11.07 -4.90
N ASP A 237 14.56 10.56 -5.83
CA ASP A 237 13.88 11.35 -6.87
C ASP A 237 12.58 12.00 -6.37
N ARG A 238 12.08 11.59 -5.20
CA ARG A 238 10.83 12.02 -4.59
C ARG A 238 10.94 12.05 -3.06
N PRO A 239 10.09 12.82 -2.36
CA PRO A 239 10.15 12.91 -0.90
C PRO A 239 9.90 11.56 -0.22
N VAL A 240 10.73 11.24 0.76
CA VAL A 240 10.58 10.06 1.61
C VAL A 240 9.41 10.29 2.57
N ASN A 241 8.61 9.24 2.81
CA ASN A 241 7.67 9.18 3.92
C ASN A 241 8.30 8.35 5.04
N PRO A 242 8.81 8.98 6.11
CA PRO A 242 9.59 8.27 7.13
C PRO A 242 8.73 7.25 7.88
N LEU A 243 9.25 6.02 7.99
CA LEU A 243 8.67 5.00 8.86
C LEU A 243 9.49 4.92 10.14
N LEU A 244 8.83 5.21 11.27
CA LEU A 244 9.40 5.08 12.60
C LEU A 244 9.09 3.70 13.17
N PHE A 245 10.12 2.93 13.53
CA PHE A 245 9.99 1.84 14.50
C PHE A 245 10.18 2.42 15.90
N ILE A 246 9.24 2.13 16.80
CA ILE A 246 9.29 2.63 18.18
C ILE A 246 9.00 1.50 19.15
N VAL A 247 9.77 1.44 20.24
CA VAL A 247 9.58 0.50 21.34
C VAL A 247 9.56 1.23 22.67
N LEU A 248 8.53 0.95 23.45
CA LEU A 248 8.38 1.46 24.81
C LEU A 248 8.47 0.31 25.81
N ASP A 249 9.00 0.62 26.99
CA ASP A 249 8.73 -0.17 28.18
C ASP A 249 7.36 0.24 28.75
N GLU A 250 6.44 -0.71 28.88
CA GLU A 250 5.04 -0.44 29.27
C GLU A 250 4.93 0.07 30.71
N THR A 251 5.80 -0.41 31.61
CA THR A 251 5.75 -0.05 33.03
C THR A 251 6.25 1.37 33.29
N SER A 252 7.39 1.74 32.72
CA SER A 252 8.00 3.07 32.86
C SER A 252 7.43 4.09 31.87
N GLN A 253 6.77 3.64 30.81
CA GLN A 253 6.26 4.46 29.69
C GLN A 253 7.37 5.22 28.94
N MET A 254 8.61 4.76 29.08
CA MET A 254 9.76 5.35 28.41
C MET A 254 9.97 4.70 27.05
N ILE A 255 10.34 5.52 26.06
CA ILE A 255 10.87 5.02 24.79
C ILE A 255 12.24 4.42 25.07
N ILE A 256 12.36 3.10 24.92
CA ILE A 256 13.63 2.38 25.11
C ILE A 256 14.39 2.18 23.81
N TYR A 257 13.67 2.23 22.67
CA TYR A 257 14.27 2.15 21.35
C TYR A 257 13.43 2.91 20.33
N ASN A 258 14.10 3.57 19.39
CA ASN A 258 13.48 4.07 18.18
C ASN A 258 14.46 4.00 17.02
N HIS A 259 13.93 3.80 15.83
CA HIS A 259 14.71 3.76 14.60
C HIS A 259 13.89 4.34 13.44
N MET A 260 14.49 5.27 12.70
CA MET A 260 13.88 5.82 11.49
C MET A 260 14.37 5.03 10.29
N LEU A 261 13.48 4.28 9.65
CA LEU A 261 13.86 3.42 8.54
C LEU A 261 14.10 4.25 7.28
N SER A 262 15.21 3.94 6.62
CA SER A 262 15.45 4.30 5.23
C SER A 262 14.55 3.47 4.29
N PRO A 263 14.29 3.97 3.07
CA PRO A 263 13.47 3.25 2.08
C PRO A 263 13.91 1.82 1.75
N GLU A 264 15.20 1.51 1.90
CA GLU A 264 15.79 0.21 1.58
C GLU A 264 15.77 -0.78 2.75
N GLU A 265 15.55 -0.30 3.98
CA GLU A 265 15.56 -1.16 5.16
C GLU A 265 14.31 -2.04 5.24
N ASP A 266 14.57 -3.32 5.51
CA ASP A 266 13.53 -4.32 5.73
C ASP A 266 12.97 -4.23 7.16
N GLU A 267 11.64 -4.22 7.26
CA GLU A 267 10.93 -4.11 8.55
C GLU A 267 11.20 -5.29 9.46
N ILE A 268 11.26 -6.50 8.88
CA ILE A 268 11.40 -7.73 9.62
C ILE A 268 12.81 -7.80 10.22
N GLU A 269 13.83 -7.46 9.43
CA GLU A 269 15.21 -7.38 9.90
C GLU A 269 15.39 -6.40 11.05
N VAL A 270 14.82 -5.20 10.96
CA VAL A 270 14.91 -4.17 12.01
C VAL A 270 14.27 -4.65 13.32
N VAL A 271 13.06 -5.22 13.24
CA VAL A 271 12.34 -5.69 14.44
C VAL A 271 13.06 -6.89 15.06
N LEU A 272 13.50 -7.86 14.26
CA LEU A 272 14.25 -9.01 14.74
C LEU A 272 15.57 -8.60 15.38
N PHE A 273 16.31 -7.69 14.74
CA PHE A 273 17.57 -7.17 15.28
C PHE A 273 17.35 -6.57 16.67
N PHE A 274 16.31 -5.73 16.82
CA PHE A 274 15.97 -5.16 18.12
C PHE A 274 15.65 -6.25 19.15
N LEU A 275 14.71 -7.15 18.86
CA LEU A 275 14.24 -8.12 19.85
C LEU A 275 15.34 -9.11 20.25
N CYS A 276 16.13 -9.59 19.29
CA CYS A 276 17.29 -10.45 19.56
C CYS A 276 18.30 -9.74 20.47
N SER A 277 18.63 -8.49 20.17
CA SER A 277 19.57 -7.70 20.98
C SER A 277 19.04 -7.47 22.39
N TYR A 278 17.78 -7.06 22.51
CA TYR A 278 17.11 -6.87 23.81
C TYR A 278 17.13 -8.15 24.65
N ILE A 279 16.80 -9.32 24.07
CA ILE A 279 16.80 -10.58 24.82
C ILE A 279 18.21 -10.94 25.31
N LEU A 280 19.24 -10.69 24.51
CA LEU A 280 20.63 -10.98 24.88
C LEU A 280 21.16 -10.04 25.99
N GLU A 281 20.66 -8.80 26.05
CA GLU A 281 21.11 -7.79 27.02
C GLU A 281 20.28 -7.81 28.32
N ASP A 282 18.95 -7.81 28.19
CA ASP A 282 18.01 -7.62 29.30
C ASP A 282 17.23 -8.88 29.67
N GLY A 283 17.28 -9.93 28.84
CA GLY A 283 16.53 -11.17 29.02
C GLY A 283 15.19 -11.21 28.28
N ILE A 284 14.54 -12.37 28.32
CA ILE A 284 13.28 -12.65 27.62
C ILE A 284 12.13 -11.86 28.27
N PRO A 285 11.47 -10.93 27.55
CA PRO A 285 10.34 -10.17 28.08
C PRO A 285 9.13 -11.05 28.36
N GLN A 286 8.26 -10.62 29.27
CA GLN A 286 7.05 -11.35 29.60
C GLN A 286 5.99 -11.21 28.50
N THR A 287 5.71 -9.96 28.10
CA THR A 287 4.67 -9.63 27.14
C THR A 287 5.16 -8.62 26.11
N ILE A 288 4.74 -8.78 24.86
CA ILE A 288 4.92 -7.79 23.80
C ILE A 288 3.54 -7.43 23.25
N PHE A 289 3.21 -6.13 23.31
CA PHE A 289 1.99 -5.56 22.74
C PHE A 289 2.28 -4.99 21.37
N ILE A 290 1.47 -5.37 20.38
CA ILE A 290 1.59 -4.93 18.99
C ILE A 290 0.23 -4.64 18.39
N ARG A 291 0.21 -3.85 17.32
CA ARG A 291 -0.93 -3.76 16.38
C ARG A 291 -0.52 -3.93 14.93
N ASN A 292 0.75 -3.74 14.61
CA ASN A 292 1.22 -3.80 13.23
C ASN A 292 1.49 -5.25 12.78
N PRO A 293 0.87 -5.70 11.66
CA PRO A 293 1.05 -7.05 11.16
C PRO A 293 2.49 -7.36 10.73
N SER A 294 3.26 -6.40 10.19
CA SER A 294 4.68 -6.62 9.86
C SER A 294 5.52 -6.99 11.09
N ILE A 295 5.23 -6.40 12.25
CA ILE A 295 5.92 -6.75 13.51
C ILE A 295 5.55 -8.17 13.93
N TRP A 296 4.26 -8.54 13.83
CA TRP A 296 3.85 -9.92 14.12
C TRP A 296 4.61 -10.93 13.25
N CYS A 297 4.70 -10.66 11.94
CA CYS A 297 5.45 -11.52 11.02
C CYS A 297 6.91 -11.70 11.44
N ALA A 298 7.53 -10.61 11.89
CA ALA A 298 8.91 -10.62 12.31
C ALA A 298 9.14 -11.50 13.55
N ILE A 299 8.28 -11.40 14.57
CA ILE A 299 8.61 -11.93 15.91
C ILE A 299 7.77 -13.12 16.37
N LYS A 300 6.69 -13.50 15.66
CA LYS A 300 5.78 -14.57 16.11
C LYS A 300 6.52 -15.86 16.45
N ASN A 301 7.33 -16.39 15.53
CA ASN A 301 8.04 -17.65 15.73
C ASN A 301 9.04 -17.57 16.89
N LEU A 302 9.76 -16.45 16.99
CA LEU A 302 10.72 -16.22 18.09
C LEU A 302 10.00 -16.12 19.45
N CYS A 303 8.86 -15.43 19.49
CA CYS A 303 8.02 -15.32 20.70
C CYS A 303 7.50 -16.69 21.14
N GLU A 304 7.05 -17.54 20.21
CA GLU A 304 6.64 -18.92 20.50
C GLU A 304 7.79 -19.75 21.10
N CYS A 305 8.99 -19.66 20.51
CA CYS A 305 10.18 -20.36 21.01
C CYS A 305 10.58 -19.89 22.42
N CYS A 306 10.51 -18.59 22.67
CA CYS A 306 10.88 -17.98 23.95
C CYS A 306 9.73 -17.93 24.96
N LYS A 307 8.53 -18.43 24.61
CA LYS A 307 7.31 -18.35 25.45
C LYS A 307 6.95 -16.92 25.88
N ILE A 308 7.18 -15.96 25.00
CA ILE A 308 6.77 -14.55 25.19
C ILE A 308 5.28 -14.46 24.87
N HIS A 309 4.50 -13.79 25.71
CA HIS A 309 3.11 -13.51 25.39
C HIS A 309 3.01 -12.39 24.34
N LEU A 310 2.49 -12.71 23.15
CA LEU A 310 2.28 -11.73 22.09
C LEU A 310 0.80 -11.31 22.06
N GLN A 311 0.53 -10.02 22.29
CA GLN A 311 -0.82 -9.49 22.39
C GLN A 311 -1.10 -8.46 21.29
N PHE A 312 -2.11 -8.73 20.46
CA PHE A 312 -2.66 -7.76 19.51
C PHE A 312 -3.64 -6.81 20.21
N THR A 313 -3.37 -5.51 20.20
CA THR A 313 -4.20 -4.50 20.86
C THR A 313 -3.97 -3.11 20.28
N PRO A 314 -4.97 -2.19 20.30
CA PRO A 314 -4.72 -0.77 20.03
C PRO A 314 -3.63 -0.19 20.95
N LEU A 315 -2.85 0.75 20.42
CA LEU A 315 -1.67 1.33 21.09
C LEU A 315 -1.77 2.86 21.28
N PRO A 316 -2.74 3.38 22.06
CA PRO A 316 -3.00 4.82 22.17
C PRO A 316 -1.83 5.62 22.75
N MET A 317 -0.95 4.98 23.54
CA MET A 317 0.25 5.63 24.09
C MET A 317 1.25 6.00 22.98
N ILE A 318 1.43 5.13 21.99
CA ILE A 318 2.26 5.41 20.81
C ILE A 318 1.61 6.52 19.99
N ASP A 319 0.30 6.48 19.80
CA ASP A 319 -0.42 7.53 19.07
C ASP A 319 -0.22 8.91 19.73
N TYR A 320 -0.28 8.99 21.06
CA TYR A 320 -0.02 10.23 21.80
C TYR A 320 1.41 10.75 21.56
N ILE A 321 2.42 9.90 21.74
CA ILE A 321 3.82 10.27 21.56
C ILE A 321 4.10 10.73 20.13
N VAL A 322 3.61 9.99 19.14
CA VAL A 322 3.84 10.32 17.74
C VAL A 322 3.13 11.61 17.35
N ASN A 323 1.92 11.87 17.86
CA ASN A 323 1.22 13.13 17.62
C ASN A 323 1.96 14.33 18.25
N ASP A 324 2.50 14.16 19.46
CA ASP A 324 3.34 15.18 20.10
C ASP A 324 4.60 15.46 19.27
N MET A 325 5.29 14.40 18.82
CA MET A 325 6.44 14.53 17.92
C MET A 325 6.09 15.28 16.63
N LYS A 326 4.95 14.96 16.00
CA LYS A 326 4.49 15.64 14.78
C LYS A 326 4.18 17.11 15.00
N SER A 327 3.75 17.51 16.20
CA SER A 327 3.45 18.91 16.53
C SER A 327 4.69 19.79 16.70
N MET A 328 5.87 19.18 16.86
CA MET A 328 7.15 19.88 17.01
C MET A 328 7.81 20.24 15.68
N PHE A 329 7.30 19.70 14.56
CA PHE A 329 7.74 19.97 13.19
C PHE A 329 6.71 20.84 12.45
#